data_AF-A0A7G9YZ26-F1
#
_entry.id   AF-A0A7G9YZ26-F1
#
_cell.length_a   1.000
_cell.length_b   1.000
_cell.length_c   1.000
_cell.angle_alpha   90.00
_cell.angle_beta   90.00
_cell.angle_gamma   90.00
#
_symmetry.space_group_name_H-M   'P 1'
#
loop_
_entity.id
_entity.type
_entity.pdbx_description
1 polymer ?
#
loop_
_entity_poly.entity_id
_entity_poly.type
_entity_poly.pdbx_seq_one_letter_code
_entity_poly.pdbx_strand_id
1 'polypeptide(L)'
;MVDKFNENANVLATEYWRLAGINADKASEDKLDEIEELLEKGIGGKLREKLDAEAKQLRKEKEDRSSAVLKVEEVKKEILELTADFAPNLDSFDGTRFPYDSEHEPISEAYFSALTDSFLGKPQPSIQFKEATFSTAGIEIHSEENSPLKVLGYIIMIIQEAAKHMLGMENKIDKGYMLLKQNGYALSALETLIKEGRRLRIKEIKDISHHEDKEYKELVSDDTYDKELVNGVVYLVSGERGYNLAKEYDGEYEATDFGEWVWRICNIEVSKEEGEGKRKSISDSSLNIHKMLKFFKK
;
A
#
# COMPACT_ATOMS: atom_id res chain seq x y z
N MET A 1 31.87 -1.04 2.86
CA MET A 1 31.26 -0.06 3.79
C MET A 1 30.27 -0.91 4.56
N VAL A 2 30.37 -1.02 5.89
CA VAL A 2 29.40 -1.83 6.64
C VAL A 2 28.10 -1.05 6.56
N ASP A 3 27.14 -1.57 5.78
CA ASP A 3 25.92 -0.86 5.43
C ASP A 3 25.10 -0.62 6.70
N LYS A 4 24.97 0.64 7.10
CA LYS A 4 24.19 1.09 8.27
C LYS A 4 22.71 1.21 7.94
N PHE A 5 22.15 0.17 7.30
CA PHE A 5 20.78 0.23 6.80
C PHE A 5 19.81 0.44 7.95
N ASN A 6 19.89 -0.42 8.97
CA ASN A 6 18.96 -0.41 10.09
C ASN A 6 19.01 0.91 10.88
N GLU A 7 20.19 1.46 11.14
CA GLU A 7 20.33 2.74 11.85
C GLU A 7 19.72 3.90 11.06
N ASN A 8 20.02 3.98 9.75
CA ASN A 8 19.47 5.02 8.89
C ASN A 8 17.94 4.92 8.80
N ALA A 9 17.42 3.69 8.63
CA ALA A 9 15.99 3.41 8.61
C ALA A 9 15.29 3.89 9.90
N ASN A 10 15.89 3.60 11.06
CA ASN A 10 15.36 3.98 12.36
C ASN A 10 15.37 5.50 12.59
N VAL A 11 16.45 6.18 12.19
CA VAL A 11 16.56 7.64 12.29
C VAL A 11 15.48 8.32 11.45
N LEU A 12 15.34 7.90 10.18
CA LEU A 12 14.35 8.48 9.28
C LEU A 12 12.92 8.22 9.77
N ALA A 13 12.62 7.01 10.23
CA ALA A 13 11.30 6.68 10.76
C ALA A 13 10.92 7.49 11.99
N THR A 14 11.88 7.71 12.90
CA THR A 14 11.68 8.54 14.09
C THR A 14 11.34 9.98 13.70
N GLU A 15 12.07 10.54 12.74
CA GLU A 15 11.82 11.90 12.26
C GLU A 15 10.47 12.01 11.54
N TYR A 16 10.13 11.02 10.70
CA TYR A 16 8.83 10.95 10.02
C TYR A 16 7.67 11.04 11.02
N TRP A 17 7.66 10.21 12.06
CA TRP A 17 6.59 10.21 13.06
C TRP A 17 6.59 11.46 13.94
N ARG A 18 7.78 12.01 14.26
CA ARG A 18 7.89 13.27 15.00
C ARG A 18 7.23 14.41 14.23
N LEU A 19 7.49 14.51 12.92
CA LEU A 19 6.91 15.54 12.05
C LEU A 19 5.41 15.29 11.78
N ALA A 20 5.01 14.02 11.58
CA ALA A 20 3.59 13.66 11.42
C ALA A 20 2.75 14.01 12.66
N GLY A 21 3.30 13.84 13.85
CA GLY A 21 2.64 14.23 15.12
C GLY A 21 2.38 15.74 15.22
N ILE A 22 3.25 16.58 14.66
CA ILE A 22 3.06 18.05 14.62
C ILE A 22 1.88 18.43 13.71
N ASN A 23 1.66 17.67 12.62
CA ASN A 23 0.61 17.91 11.64
C ASN A 23 -0.79 17.45 12.06
N ALA A 24 -0.91 16.61 13.10
CA ALA A 24 -2.19 16.04 13.53
C ALA A 24 -3.11 17.04 14.29
N ASP A 25 -2.56 18.16 14.78
CA ASP A 25 -3.28 19.11 15.64
C ASP A 25 -4.15 20.11 14.85
N LYS A 26 -5.25 19.62 14.24
CA LYS A 26 -6.19 20.45 13.45
C LYS A 26 -7.01 21.45 14.28
N ALA A 27 -7.15 21.22 15.58
CA ALA A 27 -7.99 22.04 16.46
C ALA A 27 -7.55 23.51 16.56
N SER A 28 -6.30 23.83 16.23
CA SER A 28 -5.80 25.21 16.31
C SER A 28 -6.01 26.02 15.03
N GLU A 29 -6.32 25.38 13.89
CA GLU A 29 -6.67 26.09 12.65
C GLU A 29 -8.08 26.66 12.71
N ASP A 30 -9.08 25.84 13.10
CA ASP A 30 -10.47 26.29 13.28
C ASP A 30 -10.55 27.46 14.28
N LYS A 31 -9.73 27.39 15.33
CA LYS A 31 -9.63 28.43 16.36
C LYS A 31 -8.97 29.72 15.86
N LEU A 32 -7.99 29.62 14.95
CA LEU A 32 -7.37 30.80 14.34
C LEU A 32 -8.40 31.53 13.47
N ASP A 33 -9.17 30.80 12.65
CA ASP A 33 -10.18 31.36 11.76
C ASP A 33 -11.29 32.07 12.57
N GLU A 34 -11.75 31.48 13.68
CA GLU A 34 -12.71 32.12 14.60
C GLU A 34 -12.16 33.41 15.21
N ILE A 35 -10.89 33.42 15.64
CA ILE A 35 -10.26 34.61 16.22
C ILE A 35 -10.09 35.72 15.16
N GLU A 36 -9.72 35.37 13.93
CA GLU A 36 -9.59 36.33 12.83
C GLU A 36 -10.95 36.96 12.46
N GLU A 37 -12.03 36.18 12.40
CA GLU A 37 -13.38 36.72 12.23
C GLU A 37 -13.79 37.68 13.35
N LEU A 38 -13.45 37.35 14.60
CA LEU A 38 -13.77 38.17 15.77
C LEU A 38 -12.98 39.50 15.75
N LEU A 39 -11.74 39.49 15.29
CA LEU A 39 -10.93 40.69 15.10
C LEU A 39 -11.47 41.56 13.95
N GLU A 40 -11.92 40.97 12.84
CA GLU A 40 -12.55 41.69 11.72
C GLU A 40 -13.88 42.34 12.10
N LYS A 41 -14.67 41.71 12.97
CA LYS A 41 -15.93 42.25 13.52
C LYS A 41 -15.73 43.48 14.43
N GLY A 42 -14.48 43.92 14.63
CA GLY A 42 -14.17 45.21 15.26
C GLY A 42 -14.17 45.19 16.78
N ILE A 43 -13.84 44.05 17.41
CA ILE A 43 -13.70 43.95 18.87
C ILE A 43 -12.60 44.92 19.34
N GLY A 44 -12.91 45.73 20.36
CA GLY A 44 -12.04 46.76 20.90
C GLY A 44 -11.54 46.49 22.33
N GLY A 45 -10.53 47.25 22.75
CA GLY A 45 -10.00 47.23 24.12
C GLY A 45 -9.11 46.03 24.43
N LYS A 46 -8.99 45.68 25.73
CA LYS A 46 -8.10 44.61 26.22
C LYS A 46 -8.38 43.22 25.65
N LEU A 47 -9.58 42.99 25.13
CA LEU A 47 -9.93 41.72 24.49
C LEU A 47 -9.27 41.60 23.11
N ARG A 48 -9.14 42.71 22.37
CA ARG A 48 -8.43 42.76 21.09
C ARG A 48 -6.96 42.41 21.25
N GLU A 49 -6.29 42.98 22.24
CA GLU A 49 -4.86 42.71 22.49
C GLU A 49 -4.59 41.23 22.81
N LYS A 50 -5.51 40.58 23.55
CA LYS A 50 -5.43 39.14 23.82
C LYS A 50 -5.64 38.30 22.56
N LEU A 51 -6.67 38.63 21.78
CA LEU A 51 -6.97 37.94 20.52
C LEU A 51 -5.85 38.12 19.49
N ASP A 52 -5.24 39.30 19.39
CA ASP A 52 -4.08 39.55 18.50
C ASP A 52 -2.84 38.74 18.94
N ALA A 53 -2.58 38.63 20.24
CA ALA A 53 -1.48 37.83 20.77
C ALA A 53 -1.70 36.33 20.50
N GLU A 54 -2.92 35.84 20.72
CA GLU A 54 -3.32 34.47 20.47
C GLU A 54 -3.30 34.14 18.96
N ALA A 55 -3.82 35.01 18.11
CA ALA A 55 -3.73 34.87 16.64
C ALA A 55 -2.27 34.85 16.16
N LYS A 56 -1.39 35.69 16.74
CA LYS A 56 0.03 35.68 16.38
C LYS A 56 0.71 34.37 16.75
N GLN A 57 0.37 33.79 17.89
CA GLN A 57 0.87 32.47 18.29
C GLN A 57 0.36 31.39 17.32
N LEU A 58 -0.95 31.37 17.05
CA LEU A 58 -1.58 30.39 16.17
C LEU A 58 -1.07 30.48 14.72
N ARG A 59 -0.78 31.69 14.20
CA ARG A 59 -0.14 31.87 12.88
C ARG A 59 1.25 31.24 12.84
N LYS A 60 2.05 31.43 13.90
CA LYS A 60 3.37 30.79 14.01
C LYS A 60 3.24 29.26 14.05
N GLU A 61 2.29 28.74 14.82
CA GLU A 61 2.00 27.29 14.86
C GLU A 61 1.57 26.76 13.47
N LYS A 62 0.76 27.53 12.73
CA LYS A 62 0.35 27.21 11.35
C LYS A 62 1.53 27.21 10.37
N GLU A 63 2.42 28.20 10.45
CA GLU A 63 3.65 28.26 9.66
C GLU A 63 4.59 27.08 9.97
N ASP A 64 4.77 26.77 11.26
CA ASP A 64 5.57 25.64 11.72
C ASP A 64 5.00 24.30 11.21
N ARG A 65 3.67 24.14 11.20
CA ARG A 65 2.98 22.99 10.58
C ARG A 65 3.15 22.94 9.07
N SER A 66 2.95 24.04 8.36
CA SER A 66 3.14 24.07 6.90
C SER A 66 4.57 23.68 6.52
N SER A 67 5.56 24.10 7.31
CA SER A 67 6.95 23.65 7.14
C SER A 67 7.13 22.17 7.48
N ALA A 68 6.47 21.68 8.53
CA ALA A 68 6.50 20.28 8.91
C ALA A 68 5.87 19.37 7.85
N VAL A 69 4.76 19.75 7.20
CA VAL A 69 4.14 19.00 6.08
C VAL A 69 5.14 18.76 4.95
N LEU A 70 5.82 19.81 4.48
CA LEU A 70 6.81 19.66 3.41
C LEU A 70 7.95 18.73 3.83
N LYS A 71 8.43 18.87 5.07
CA LYS A 71 9.48 18.01 5.62
C LYS A 71 9.03 16.56 5.81
N VAL A 72 7.76 16.31 6.16
CA VAL A 72 7.22 14.94 6.23
C VAL A 72 7.34 14.27 4.87
N GLU A 73 6.95 14.96 3.79
CA GLU A 73 7.04 14.38 2.44
C GLU A 73 8.49 14.18 1.99
N GLU A 74 9.42 15.07 2.36
CA GLU A 74 10.86 14.88 2.13
C GLU A 74 11.40 13.63 2.85
N VAL A 75 11.14 13.50 4.16
CA VAL A 75 11.59 12.34 4.95
C VAL A 75 10.93 11.06 4.48
N LYS A 76 9.65 11.10 4.11
CA LYS A 76 8.95 9.97 3.51
C LYS A 76 9.61 9.53 2.21
N LYS A 77 10.01 10.48 1.36
CA LYS A 77 10.77 10.19 0.15
C LYS A 77 12.12 9.54 0.47
N GLU A 78 12.87 10.04 1.45
CA GLU A 78 14.13 9.45 1.89
C GLU A 78 13.95 8.02 2.42
N ILE A 79 12.88 7.76 3.20
CA ILE A 79 12.51 6.41 3.64
C ILE A 79 12.30 5.50 2.42
N LEU A 80 11.53 5.95 1.43
CA LEU A 80 11.25 5.17 0.23
C LEU A 80 12.52 4.93 -0.61
N GLU A 81 13.39 5.95 -0.76
CA GLU A 81 14.67 5.82 -1.48
C GLU A 81 15.57 4.79 -0.80
N LEU A 82 15.69 4.84 0.54
CA LEU A 82 16.40 3.81 1.31
C LEU A 82 15.77 2.41 1.10
N THR A 83 14.44 2.33 1.07
CA THR A 83 13.69 1.08 0.91
C THR A 83 13.76 0.52 -0.52
N ALA A 84 14.01 1.35 -1.53
CA ALA A 84 14.19 0.86 -2.90
C ALA A 84 15.42 -0.05 -3.04
N ASP A 85 16.42 0.16 -2.17
CA ASP A 85 17.62 -0.66 -2.01
C ASP A 85 17.57 -1.47 -0.70
N PHE A 86 16.37 -1.85 -0.24
CA PHE A 86 16.15 -2.54 1.04
C PHE A 86 17.12 -3.70 1.25
N ALA A 87 18.04 -3.54 2.21
CA ALA A 87 19.11 -4.47 2.52
C ALA A 87 19.29 -4.53 4.04
N PRO A 88 18.32 -5.10 4.78
CA PRO A 88 18.40 -5.18 6.23
C PRO A 88 19.63 -5.98 6.68
N ASN A 89 20.28 -5.53 7.76
CA ASN A 89 21.41 -6.24 8.36
C ASN A 89 20.89 -7.50 9.08
N LEU A 90 21.06 -8.67 8.47
CA LEU A 90 20.54 -9.94 8.97
C LEU A 90 21.67 -10.92 9.24
N ASP A 91 21.49 -11.68 10.32
CA ASP A 91 22.32 -12.83 10.66
C ASP A 91 21.85 -14.10 9.91
N SER A 92 22.63 -15.16 10.07
CA SER A 92 22.30 -16.48 9.50
C SER A 92 20.97 -17.01 10.05
N PHE A 93 20.25 -17.74 9.19
CA PHE A 93 18.97 -18.37 9.54
C PHE A 93 19.09 -19.29 10.76
N ASP A 94 18.25 -19.08 11.78
CA ASP A 94 18.31 -19.81 13.06
C ASP A 94 17.47 -21.10 13.07
N GLY A 95 16.82 -21.44 11.95
CA GLY A 95 15.88 -22.55 11.82
C GLY A 95 14.42 -22.11 11.70
N THR A 96 14.09 -20.89 12.15
CA THR A 96 12.74 -20.32 12.10
C THR A 96 12.70 -18.93 11.46
N ARG A 97 13.77 -18.15 11.62
CA ARG A 97 13.85 -16.77 11.15
C ARG A 97 15.26 -16.37 10.74
N PHE A 98 15.35 -15.26 10.02
CA PHE A 98 16.57 -14.47 9.89
C PHE A 98 16.56 -13.39 10.97
N PRO A 99 17.33 -13.53 12.06
CA PRO A 99 17.45 -12.49 13.07
C PRO A 99 18.22 -11.30 12.51
N TYR A 100 18.08 -10.12 13.13
CA TYR A 100 18.95 -8.99 12.84
C TYR A 100 20.37 -9.26 13.33
N ASP A 101 21.34 -8.75 12.58
CA ASP A 101 22.75 -8.81 12.93
C ASP A 101 22.98 -8.22 14.32
N SER A 102 23.56 -9.01 15.22
CA SER A 102 23.84 -8.59 16.61
C SER A 102 24.80 -7.40 16.75
N GLU A 103 25.59 -7.09 15.73
CA GLU A 103 26.46 -5.90 15.70
C GLU A 103 25.69 -4.61 15.39
N HIS A 104 24.45 -4.72 14.92
CA HIS A 104 23.60 -3.61 14.52
C HIS A 104 22.29 -3.58 15.32
N GLU A 105 21.68 -2.40 15.42
CA GLU A 105 20.34 -2.31 16.00
C GLU A 105 19.30 -2.97 15.08
N PRO A 106 18.24 -3.60 15.62
CA PRO A 106 17.16 -4.12 14.82
C PRO A 106 16.39 -2.99 14.13
N ILE A 107 15.71 -3.31 13.02
CA ILE A 107 14.76 -2.37 12.42
C ILE A 107 13.60 -2.15 13.38
N SER A 108 13.29 -0.88 13.64
CA SER A 108 12.26 -0.44 14.58
C SER A 108 10.85 -0.61 14.03
N GLU A 109 9.89 -0.77 14.94
CA GLU A 109 8.45 -0.76 14.65
C GLU A 109 8.01 0.52 13.91
N ALA A 110 8.65 1.64 14.25
CA ALA A 110 8.38 2.94 13.62
C ALA A 110 8.62 2.90 12.11
N TYR A 111 9.67 2.19 11.67
CA TYR A 111 9.99 2.06 10.26
C TYR A 111 8.98 1.18 9.53
N PHE A 112 8.61 0.01 10.07
CA PHE A 112 7.52 -0.81 9.49
C PHE A 112 6.20 -0.06 9.41
N SER A 113 5.89 0.72 10.45
CA SER A 113 4.69 1.54 10.50
C SER A 113 4.70 2.63 9.42
N ALA A 114 5.85 3.28 9.19
CA ALA A 114 5.99 4.29 8.14
C ALA A 114 5.86 3.68 6.73
N LEU A 115 6.42 2.49 6.51
CA LEU A 115 6.29 1.76 5.24
C LEU A 115 4.85 1.34 4.96
N THR A 116 4.18 0.73 5.94
CA THR A 116 2.80 0.27 5.78
C THR A 116 1.80 1.42 5.69
N ASP A 117 2.05 2.55 6.37
CA ASP A 117 1.31 3.78 6.14
C ASP A 117 1.51 4.29 4.71
N SER A 118 2.75 4.31 4.23
CA SER A 118 3.05 4.78 2.87
C SER A 118 2.44 3.88 1.79
N PHE A 119 2.62 2.57 1.89
CA PHE A 119 2.17 1.59 0.90
C PHE A 119 0.65 1.33 0.97
N LEU A 120 0.10 1.25 2.19
CA LEU A 120 -1.25 0.74 2.43
C LEU A 120 -2.20 1.77 3.06
N GLY A 121 -1.72 2.97 3.41
CA GLY A 121 -2.51 3.99 4.09
C GLY A 121 -2.89 3.64 5.52
N LYS A 122 -2.27 2.59 6.10
CA LYS A 122 -2.55 2.14 7.46
C LYS A 122 -1.26 1.70 8.14
N PRO A 123 -0.78 2.43 9.17
CA PRO A 123 0.42 2.04 9.88
C PRO A 123 0.20 0.73 10.61
N GLN A 124 1.14 -0.19 10.46
CA GLN A 124 1.20 -1.49 11.12
C GLN A 124 2.63 -1.72 11.67
N PRO A 125 2.74 -2.37 12.84
CA PRO A 125 4.04 -2.58 13.52
C PRO A 125 4.95 -3.58 12.80
N SER A 126 4.42 -4.30 11.81
CA SER A 126 5.08 -5.37 11.08
C SER A 126 4.56 -5.44 9.65
N ILE A 127 5.31 -6.10 8.77
CA ILE A 127 4.88 -6.38 7.40
C ILE A 127 4.61 -7.88 7.30
N GLN A 128 3.35 -8.22 7.05
CA GLN A 128 2.89 -9.60 6.93
C GLN A 128 2.80 -10.03 5.47
N PHE A 129 3.39 -11.19 5.20
CA PHE A 129 3.27 -11.96 3.97
C PHE A 129 2.71 -13.34 4.35
N LYS A 130 2.22 -14.10 3.37
CA LYS A 130 1.79 -15.49 3.59
C LYS A 130 2.96 -16.36 4.00
N GLU A 131 4.10 -16.19 3.33
CA GLU A 131 5.29 -17.03 3.56
C GLU A 131 6.26 -16.45 4.61
N ALA A 132 6.05 -15.22 5.09
CA ALA A 132 6.97 -14.59 6.03
C ALA A 132 6.37 -13.43 6.84
N THR A 133 7.04 -13.02 7.92
CA THR A 133 6.68 -11.82 8.69
C THR A 133 7.92 -11.02 9.05
N PHE A 134 7.93 -9.73 8.70
CA PHE A 134 8.95 -8.78 9.13
C PHE A 134 8.51 -8.09 10.41
N SER A 135 9.34 -8.17 11.44
CA SER A 135 9.10 -7.51 12.72
C SER A 135 10.42 -7.09 13.37
N THR A 136 10.36 -6.44 14.52
CA THR A 136 11.55 -6.10 15.32
C THR A 136 12.35 -7.32 15.78
N ALA A 137 11.74 -8.52 15.75
CA ALA A 137 12.39 -9.78 16.10
C ALA A 137 13.14 -10.44 14.93
N GLY A 138 13.18 -9.80 13.76
CA GLY A 138 13.73 -10.33 12.51
C GLY A 138 12.65 -10.75 11.51
N ILE A 139 13.03 -11.62 10.59
CA ILE A 139 12.18 -12.09 9.49
C ILE A 139 11.85 -13.55 9.70
N GLU A 140 10.65 -13.81 10.20
CA GLU A 140 10.12 -15.15 10.41
C GLU A 140 9.67 -15.76 9.08
N ILE A 141 10.00 -17.04 8.86
CA ILE A 141 9.65 -17.77 7.63
C ILE A 141 8.60 -18.84 7.98
N HIS A 142 7.44 -18.76 7.33
CA HIS A 142 6.31 -19.66 7.53
C HIS A 142 6.21 -20.74 6.45
N SER A 143 7.04 -20.65 5.40
CA SER A 143 7.00 -21.55 4.24
C SER A 143 7.65 -22.89 4.55
N GLU A 144 6.88 -23.98 4.44
CA GLU A 144 7.41 -25.35 4.50
C GLU A 144 7.91 -25.85 3.12
N GLU A 145 7.45 -25.23 2.03
CA GLU A 145 7.72 -25.68 0.66
C GLU A 145 8.99 -25.06 0.06
N ASN A 146 9.26 -23.80 0.37
CA ASN A 146 10.38 -23.05 -0.21
C ASN A 146 11.56 -22.96 0.76
N SER A 147 12.78 -22.89 0.23
CA SER A 147 13.95 -22.63 1.08
C SER A 147 13.85 -21.23 1.72
N PRO A 148 14.27 -21.05 2.98
CA PRO A 148 14.20 -19.76 3.67
C PRO A 148 14.83 -18.60 2.89
N LEU A 149 15.96 -18.84 2.22
CA LEU A 149 16.64 -17.83 1.40
C LEU A 149 15.82 -17.41 0.17
N LYS A 150 15.08 -18.35 -0.44
CA LYS A 150 14.22 -18.05 -1.58
C LYS A 150 13.03 -17.20 -1.15
N VAL A 151 12.43 -17.53 0.00
CA VAL A 151 11.35 -16.73 0.61
C VAL A 151 11.86 -15.32 0.92
N LEU A 152 13.00 -15.22 1.61
CA LEU A 152 13.63 -13.95 1.96
C LEU A 152 13.91 -13.07 0.72
N GLY A 153 14.52 -13.63 -0.32
CA GLY A 153 14.78 -12.89 -1.55
C GLY A 153 13.50 -12.44 -2.26
N TYR A 154 12.45 -13.26 -2.22
CA TYR A 154 11.16 -12.92 -2.80
C TYR A 154 10.45 -11.78 -2.08
N ILE A 155 10.36 -11.83 -0.75
CA ILE A 155 9.69 -10.79 0.05
C ILE A 155 10.47 -9.47 0.08
N ILE A 156 11.81 -9.51 0.12
CA ILE A 156 12.66 -8.32 -0.03
C ILE A 156 12.38 -7.65 -1.37
N MET A 157 12.29 -8.43 -2.45
CA MET A 157 11.97 -7.91 -3.77
C MET A 157 10.59 -7.23 -3.78
N ILE A 158 9.56 -7.79 -3.13
CA ILE A 158 8.24 -7.14 -3.07
C ILE A 158 8.35 -5.76 -2.39
N ILE A 159 9.04 -5.66 -1.24
CA ILE A 159 9.21 -4.40 -0.50
C ILE A 159 9.98 -3.36 -1.34
N GLN A 160 11.05 -3.77 -2.01
CA GLN A 160 11.84 -2.88 -2.87
C GLN A 160 11.01 -2.35 -4.04
N GLU A 161 10.26 -3.22 -4.71
CA GLU A 161 9.44 -2.84 -5.86
C GLU A 161 8.25 -1.97 -5.45
N ALA A 162 7.69 -2.17 -4.24
CA ALA A 162 6.69 -1.28 -3.64
C ALA A 162 7.26 0.12 -3.39
N ALA A 163 8.47 0.22 -2.85
CA ALA A 163 9.12 1.52 -2.66
C ALA A 163 9.39 2.24 -3.99
N LYS A 164 9.90 1.52 -5.01
CA LYS A 164 10.12 2.08 -6.35
C LYS A 164 8.83 2.58 -6.99
N HIS A 165 7.72 1.86 -6.84
CA HIS A 165 6.40 2.29 -7.29
C HIS A 165 6.01 3.63 -6.65
N MET A 166 6.09 3.75 -5.32
CA MET A 166 5.76 5.00 -4.62
C MET A 166 6.65 6.18 -5.02
N LEU A 167 7.87 5.91 -5.51
CA LEU A 167 8.80 6.91 -6.03
C LEU A 167 8.58 7.25 -7.52
N GLY A 168 7.65 6.58 -8.20
CA GLY A 168 7.44 6.71 -9.65
C GLY A 168 8.61 6.19 -10.49
N MET A 169 9.40 5.26 -9.96
CA MET A 169 10.52 4.62 -10.65
C MET A 169 10.05 3.37 -11.41
N GLU A 170 10.82 2.92 -12.40
CA GLU A 170 10.52 1.66 -13.09
C GLU A 170 10.55 0.48 -12.11
N ASN A 171 9.45 -0.26 -12.05
CA ASN A 171 9.28 -1.36 -11.11
C ASN A 171 8.41 -2.49 -11.68
N LYS A 172 8.40 -3.63 -11.00
CA LYS A 172 7.65 -4.84 -11.37
C LYS A 172 6.18 -4.76 -10.98
N ILE A 173 5.82 -3.96 -9.98
CA ILE A 173 4.43 -3.80 -9.52
C ILE A 173 3.60 -3.13 -10.62
N ASP A 174 4.07 -2.01 -11.16
CA ASP A 174 3.43 -1.31 -12.28
C ASP A 174 3.31 -2.21 -13.51
N LYS A 175 4.37 -2.96 -13.82
CA LYS A 175 4.34 -3.93 -14.92
C LYS A 175 3.25 -4.98 -14.67
N GLY A 176 3.20 -5.57 -13.47
CA GLY A 176 2.17 -6.54 -13.08
C GLY A 176 0.75 -5.95 -13.19
N TYR A 177 0.56 -4.73 -12.72
CA TYR A 177 -0.74 -4.06 -12.76
C TYR A 177 -1.19 -3.68 -14.17
N MET A 178 -0.29 -3.15 -15.00
CA MET A 178 -0.59 -2.82 -16.40
C MET A 178 -0.99 -4.06 -17.19
N LEU A 179 -0.40 -5.20 -16.88
CA LEU A 179 -0.76 -6.49 -17.46
C LEU A 179 -2.16 -6.95 -17.03
N LEU A 180 -2.49 -6.82 -15.74
CA LEU A 180 -3.85 -7.08 -15.24
C LEU A 180 -4.89 -6.20 -15.91
N LYS A 181 -4.60 -4.90 -16.09
CA LYS A 181 -5.50 -3.95 -16.77
C LYS A 181 -5.84 -4.35 -18.21
N GLN A 182 -4.96 -5.09 -18.88
CA GLN A 182 -5.19 -5.58 -20.25
C GLN A 182 -6.10 -6.82 -20.29
N ASN A 183 -6.32 -7.49 -19.16
CA ASN A 183 -7.13 -8.69 -19.05
C ASN A 183 -8.12 -8.56 -17.87
N GLY A 184 -9.31 -7.99 -18.16
CA GLY A 184 -10.35 -7.77 -17.16
C GLY A 184 -10.81 -9.04 -16.44
N TYR A 185 -10.76 -10.20 -17.10
CA TYR A 185 -11.08 -11.49 -16.49
C TYR A 185 -10.01 -11.95 -15.49
N ALA A 186 -8.73 -11.76 -15.82
CA ALA A 186 -7.64 -12.03 -14.89
C ALA A 186 -7.70 -11.09 -13.67
N LEU A 187 -8.05 -9.82 -13.88
CA LEU A 187 -8.25 -8.87 -12.78
C LEU A 187 -9.41 -9.29 -11.86
N SER A 188 -10.56 -9.65 -12.42
CA SER A 188 -11.72 -10.14 -11.66
C SER A 188 -11.41 -11.44 -10.90
N ALA A 189 -10.72 -12.38 -11.54
CA ALA A 189 -10.28 -13.62 -10.89
C ALA A 189 -9.29 -13.35 -9.74
N LEU A 190 -8.32 -12.45 -9.94
CA LEU A 190 -7.36 -12.10 -8.89
C LEU A 190 -8.07 -11.40 -7.71
N GLU A 191 -8.96 -10.46 -7.99
CA GLU A 191 -9.77 -9.80 -6.95
C GLU A 191 -10.59 -10.80 -6.15
N THR A 192 -11.21 -11.77 -6.82
CA THR A 192 -11.96 -12.86 -6.19
C THR A 192 -11.07 -13.67 -5.24
N LEU A 193 -9.89 -14.09 -5.71
CA LEU A 193 -8.93 -14.84 -4.89
C LEU A 193 -8.45 -14.06 -3.66
N ILE A 194 -8.23 -12.75 -3.80
CA ILE A 194 -7.76 -11.89 -2.72
C ILE A 194 -8.86 -11.66 -1.68
N LYS A 195 -10.10 -11.38 -2.11
CA LYS A 195 -11.24 -11.16 -1.21
C LYS A 195 -11.55 -12.40 -0.37
N GLU A 196 -11.54 -13.57 -1.00
CA GLU A 196 -11.84 -14.83 -0.32
C GLU A 196 -10.71 -15.26 0.63
N GLY A 197 -9.46 -14.86 0.35
CA GLY A 197 -8.32 -15.11 1.24
C GLY A 197 -8.00 -16.59 1.46
N ARG A 198 -8.52 -17.47 0.61
CA ARG A 198 -8.35 -18.93 0.67
C ARG A 198 -8.15 -19.50 -0.72
N ARG A 199 -7.71 -20.76 -0.77
CA ARG A 199 -7.66 -21.54 -2.01
C ARG A 199 -9.06 -21.78 -2.56
N LEU A 200 -9.22 -21.59 -3.87
CA LEU A 200 -10.47 -21.76 -4.59
C LEU A 200 -10.28 -22.67 -5.80
N ARG A 201 -11.24 -23.57 -6.03
CA ARG A 201 -11.33 -24.29 -7.31
C ARG A 201 -11.86 -23.38 -8.40
N ILE A 202 -11.55 -23.70 -9.65
CA ILE A 202 -12.05 -22.94 -10.80
C ILE A 202 -13.57 -22.81 -10.83
N LYS A 203 -14.29 -23.82 -10.34
CA LYS A 203 -15.75 -23.78 -10.23
C LYS A 203 -16.21 -22.73 -9.20
N GLU A 204 -15.54 -22.63 -8.06
CA GLU A 204 -15.86 -21.64 -7.04
C GLU A 204 -15.56 -20.22 -7.54
N ILE A 205 -14.42 -20.03 -8.22
CA ILE A 205 -14.06 -18.75 -8.84
C ILE A 205 -15.17 -18.31 -9.80
N LYS A 206 -15.60 -19.20 -10.70
CA LYS A 206 -16.73 -18.94 -11.61
C LYS A 206 -17.99 -18.56 -10.85
N ASP A 207 -18.43 -19.38 -9.89
CA ASP A 207 -19.67 -19.17 -9.17
C ASP A 207 -19.69 -17.81 -8.43
N ILE A 208 -18.56 -17.42 -7.83
CA ILE A 208 -18.39 -16.13 -7.14
C ILE A 208 -18.35 -14.98 -8.13
N SER A 209 -17.50 -15.04 -9.16
CA SER A 209 -17.42 -13.98 -10.18
C SER A 209 -18.76 -13.77 -10.88
N HIS A 210 -19.50 -14.85 -11.14
CA HIS A 210 -20.87 -14.81 -11.65
C HIS A 210 -21.87 -14.13 -10.71
N HIS A 211 -21.68 -14.23 -9.39
CA HIS A 211 -22.55 -13.54 -8.43
C HIS A 211 -22.23 -12.04 -8.34
N GLU A 212 -20.95 -11.68 -8.49
CA GLU A 212 -20.46 -10.31 -8.37
C GLU A 212 -20.65 -9.51 -9.68
N ASP A 213 -20.39 -10.11 -10.86
CA ASP A 213 -20.52 -9.49 -12.19
C ASP A 213 -21.94 -9.65 -12.79
N LYS A 214 -22.97 -9.23 -12.04
CA LYS A 214 -24.37 -9.31 -12.54
C LYS A 214 -24.60 -8.54 -13.84
N GLU A 215 -23.93 -7.41 -14.03
CA GLU A 215 -24.07 -6.59 -15.25
C GLU A 215 -23.42 -7.23 -16.50
N TYR A 216 -22.40 -8.08 -16.35
CA TYR A 216 -21.69 -8.68 -17.48
C TYR A 216 -22.34 -9.98 -17.96
N LYS A 217 -22.93 -10.77 -17.06
CA LYS A 217 -23.77 -11.94 -17.38
C LYS A 217 -24.85 -11.63 -18.42
N GLU A 218 -25.41 -10.43 -18.40
CA GLU A 218 -26.47 -10.03 -19.31
C GLU A 218 -25.96 -9.71 -20.72
N LEU A 219 -24.65 -9.50 -20.89
CA LEU A 219 -24.04 -9.00 -22.13
C LEU A 219 -23.25 -10.05 -22.91
N VAL A 220 -22.85 -11.16 -22.28
CA VAL A 220 -22.04 -12.23 -22.88
C VAL A 220 -22.61 -13.58 -22.47
N SER A 221 -22.63 -14.55 -23.40
CA SER A 221 -23.06 -15.91 -23.07
C SER A 221 -22.20 -16.49 -21.94
N ASP A 222 -22.83 -17.15 -20.97
CA ASP A 222 -22.14 -17.78 -19.82
C ASP A 222 -20.94 -18.63 -20.24
N ASP A 223 -21.04 -19.41 -21.34
CA ASP A 223 -19.94 -20.24 -21.85
C ASP A 223 -18.70 -19.43 -22.27
N THR A 224 -18.90 -18.25 -22.85
CA THR A 224 -17.80 -17.37 -23.29
C THR A 224 -17.17 -16.69 -22.07
N TYR A 225 -17.98 -16.23 -21.12
CA TYR A 225 -17.49 -15.67 -19.86
C TYR A 225 -16.65 -16.68 -19.09
N ASP A 226 -17.17 -17.90 -18.91
CA ASP A 226 -16.51 -18.99 -18.23
C ASP A 226 -15.16 -19.35 -18.86
N LYS A 227 -15.10 -19.37 -20.18
CA LYS A 227 -13.87 -19.66 -20.92
C LYS A 227 -12.83 -18.57 -20.71
N GLU A 228 -13.22 -17.31 -20.82
CA GLU A 228 -12.29 -16.19 -20.63
C GLU A 228 -11.85 -16.04 -19.17
N LEU A 229 -12.70 -16.36 -18.20
CA LEU A 229 -12.32 -16.41 -16.79
C LEU A 229 -11.29 -17.51 -16.52
N VAL A 230 -11.46 -18.70 -17.11
CA VAL A 230 -10.46 -19.78 -17.05
C VAL A 230 -9.14 -19.32 -17.68
N ASN A 231 -9.17 -18.69 -18.85
CA ASN A 231 -7.97 -18.13 -19.48
C ASN A 231 -7.32 -17.07 -18.58
N GLY A 232 -8.13 -16.25 -17.90
CA GLY A 232 -7.69 -15.28 -16.90
C GLY A 232 -6.95 -15.93 -15.74
N VAL A 233 -7.47 -17.02 -15.18
CA VAL A 233 -6.80 -17.77 -14.11
C VAL A 233 -5.48 -18.38 -14.60
N VAL A 234 -5.47 -19.01 -15.78
CA VAL A 234 -4.23 -19.53 -16.39
C VAL A 234 -3.20 -18.41 -16.59
N TYR A 235 -3.65 -17.23 -17.00
CA TYR A 235 -2.81 -16.05 -17.16
C TYR A 235 -2.16 -15.60 -15.84
N LEU A 236 -2.89 -15.65 -14.72
CA LEU A 236 -2.34 -15.29 -13.40
C LEU A 236 -1.25 -16.25 -12.91
N VAL A 237 -1.34 -17.53 -13.30
CA VAL A 237 -0.44 -18.61 -12.86
C VAL A 237 0.76 -18.80 -13.79
N SER A 238 0.65 -18.43 -15.07
CA SER A 238 1.65 -18.76 -16.09
C SER A 238 3.04 -18.15 -15.87
N GLY A 239 3.13 -17.05 -15.13
CA GLY A 239 4.43 -16.46 -14.76
C GLY A 239 5.27 -15.92 -15.90
N GLU A 240 4.74 -15.93 -17.15
CA GLU A 240 5.47 -15.65 -18.38
C GLU A 240 6.12 -14.26 -18.45
N ARG A 241 5.86 -13.39 -17.46
CA ARG A 241 6.29 -11.98 -17.44
C ARG A 241 6.99 -11.56 -16.14
N GLY A 242 7.41 -12.52 -15.32
CA GLY A 242 8.38 -12.29 -14.22
C GLY A 242 8.02 -12.96 -12.91
N TYR A 243 6.80 -12.72 -12.40
CA TYR A 243 6.30 -13.31 -11.14
C TYR A 243 4.83 -13.67 -11.28
N ASN A 244 4.45 -14.78 -10.69
CA ASN A 244 3.07 -15.25 -10.70
C ASN A 244 2.23 -14.39 -9.75
N LEU A 245 1.04 -14.00 -10.20
CA LEU A 245 0.06 -13.26 -9.39
C LEU A 245 -0.85 -14.23 -8.62
N ALA A 246 -1.01 -15.45 -9.13
CA ALA A 246 -1.64 -16.57 -8.43
C ALA A 246 -0.78 -17.83 -8.55
N LYS A 247 -0.96 -18.77 -7.62
CA LYS A 247 -0.31 -20.08 -7.64
C LYS A 247 -1.38 -21.17 -7.59
N GLU A 248 -1.13 -22.27 -8.29
CA GLU A 248 -1.96 -23.46 -8.28
C GLU A 248 -1.41 -24.49 -7.29
N TYR A 249 -2.33 -25.11 -6.54
CA TYR A 249 -2.11 -26.18 -5.57
C TYR A 249 -3.16 -27.26 -5.81
N ASP A 250 -2.78 -28.36 -6.45
CA ASP A 250 -3.65 -29.53 -6.68
C ASP A 250 -5.03 -29.19 -7.30
N GLY A 251 -5.06 -28.25 -8.26
CA GLY A 251 -6.28 -27.79 -8.94
C GLY A 251 -7.06 -26.70 -8.18
N GLU A 252 -6.51 -26.19 -7.09
CA GLU A 252 -6.99 -25.01 -6.36
C GLU A 252 -6.03 -23.84 -6.55
N TYR A 253 -6.56 -22.62 -6.59
CA TYR A 253 -5.82 -21.41 -6.91
C TYR A 253 -5.83 -20.46 -5.74
N GLU A 254 -4.73 -19.74 -5.55
CA GLU A 254 -4.57 -18.74 -4.50
C GLU A 254 -3.74 -17.56 -5.01
N ALA A 255 -4.07 -16.34 -4.59
CA ALA A 255 -3.22 -15.18 -4.87
C ALA A 255 -1.86 -15.30 -4.17
N THR A 256 -0.77 -14.95 -4.87
CA THR A 256 0.56 -14.88 -4.27
C THR A 256 0.72 -13.60 -3.46
N ASP A 257 1.74 -13.53 -2.60
CA ASP A 257 2.12 -12.28 -1.93
C ASP A 257 2.34 -11.14 -2.94
N PHE A 258 3.02 -11.40 -4.04
CA PHE A 258 3.21 -10.39 -5.10
C PHE A 258 1.88 -9.98 -5.73
N GLY A 259 0.97 -10.92 -6.01
CA GLY A 259 -0.36 -10.62 -6.54
C GLY A 259 -1.21 -9.76 -5.61
N GLU A 260 -1.19 -10.06 -4.32
CA GLU A 260 -1.86 -9.25 -3.29
C GLU A 260 -1.29 -7.84 -3.22
N TRP A 261 0.03 -7.68 -3.24
CA TRP A 261 0.68 -6.39 -3.16
C TRP A 261 0.43 -5.54 -4.41
N VAL A 262 0.50 -6.14 -5.61
CA VAL A 262 0.13 -5.47 -6.87
C VAL A 262 -1.30 -4.95 -6.80
N TRP A 263 -2.25 -5.78 -6.36
CA TRP A 263 -3.65 -5.36 -6.26
C TRP A 263 -3.84 -4.27 -5.21
N ARG A 264 -3.29 -4.43 -3.99
CA ARG A 264 -3.49 -3.50 -2.87
C ARG A 264 -2.92 -2.11 -3.17
N ILE A 265 -1.67 -2.05 -3.60
CA ILE A 265 -0.98 -0.79 -3.87
C ILE A 265 -1.71 -0.02 -4.98
N CYS A 266 -2.00 -0.69 -6.09
CA CYS A 266 -2.61 -0.03 -7.24
C CYS A 266 -4.11 0.28 -7.07
N ASN A 267 -4.86 -0.42 -6.21
CA ASN A 267 -6.25 -0.06 -5.90
C ASN A 267 -6.36 1.10 -4.90
N ILE A 268 -5.40 1.24 -3.98
CA ILE A 268 -5.37 2.36 -3.03
C ILE A 268 -5.20 3.68 -3.81
N GLU A 269 -4.39 3.71 -4.86
CA GLU A 269 -4.25 4.89 -5.73
C GLU A 269 -5.56 5.29 -6.41
N VAL A 270 -6.29 4.32 -6.98
CA VAL A 270 -7.61 4.56 -7.60
C VAL A 270 -8.60 5.17 -6.59
N SER A 271 -8.57 4.70 -5.34
CA SER A 271 -9.43 5.24 -4.28
C SER A 271 -9.03 6.63 -3.78
N LYS A 272 -7.74 7.00 -3.87
CA LYS A 272 -7.23 8.33 -3.50
C LYS A 272 -7.53 9.36 -4.60
N GLU A 273 -7.40 8.99 -5.87
CA GLU A 273 -7.79 9.83 -7.01
C GLU A 273 -9.30 10.13 -7.04
N GLU A 274 -10.14 9.19 -6.60
CA GLU A 274 -11.58 9.41 -6.43
C GLU A 274 -11.92 10.30 -5.21
N GLY A 275 -11.02 10.37 -4.21
CA GLY A 275 -11.21 11.13 -2.97
C GLY A 275 -11.06 12.66 -3.12
N GLU A 276 -10.28 13.15 -4.07
CA GLU A 276 -10.14 14.58 -4.36
C GLU A 276 -11.31 15.14 -5.23
N GLY A 277 -12.19 14.25 -5.72
CA GLY A 277 -13.31 14.60 -6.60
C GLY A 277 -14.62 13.92 -6.22
N LYS A 278 -15.32 14.49 -5.23
CA LYS A 278 -16.68 14.15 -4.74
C LYS A 278 -16.76 12.93 -3.81
N ARG A 279 -17.16 13.21 -2.57
CA ARG A 279 -17.87 12.26 -1.70
C ARG A 279 -19.03 11.60 -2.47
N LYS A 280 -18.82 10.34 -2.86
CA LYS A 280 -19.86 9.33 -2.92
C LYS A 280 -19.39 8.12 -2.11
N SER A 281 -20.36 7.51 -1.45
CA SER A 281 -20.24 6.36 -0.56
C SER A 281 -19.43 5.21 -1.17
N ILE A 282 -18.72 4.51 -0.28
CA ILE A 282 -18.17 3.16 -0.47
C ILE A 282 -19.20 2.27 -1.20
N SER A 283 -18.90 1.88 -2.44
CA SER A 283 -19.20 0.58 -3.09
C SER A 283 -19.15 0.65 -4.62
N ASP A 284 -18.07 1.09 -5.26
CA ASP A 284 -18.09 1.23 -6.74
C ASP A 284 -16.71 1.10 -7.44
N SER A 285 -15.74 0.32 -6.94
CA SER A 285 -14.45 0.15 -7.63
C SER A 285 -14.45 -0.87 -8.80
N SER A 286 -15.62 -1.37 -9.22
CA SER A 286 -15.82 -1.95 -10.56
C SER A 286 -15.85 -0.89 -11.68
N LEU A 287 -15.72 0.40 -11.33
CA LEU A 287 -16.08 1.56 -12.17
C LEU A 287 -15.23 1.82 -13.42
N ASN A 288 -14.12 1.13 -13.67
CA ASN A 288 -13.34 1.35 -14.90
C ASN A 288 -13.18 0.14 -15.83
N ILE A 289 -13.53 -1.08 -15.41
CA ILE A 289 -13.76 -2.20 -16.35
C ILE A 289 -14.96 -1.85 -17.27
N HIS A 290 -15.93 -1.11 -16.71
CA HIS A 290 -17.15 -0.63 -17.39
C HIS A 290 -16.92 0.50 -18.40
N LYS A 291 -15.81 1.26 -18.34
CA LYS A 291 -15.52 2.33 -19.32
C LYS A 291 -14.69 1.86 -20.53
N MET A 292 -13.89 0.78 -20.42
CA MET A 292 -13.10 0.30 -21.56
C MET A 292 -13.85 -0.63 -22.53
N LEU A 293 -14.91 -1.33 -22.10
CA LEU A 293 -15.74 -2.11 -23.04
C LEU A 293 -16.49 -1.24 -24.07
N LYS A 294 -16.59 0.09 -23.85
CA LYS A 294 -17.09 1.03 -24.86
C LYS A 294 -16.25 1.07 -26.15
N PHE A 295 -15.03 0.55 -26.16
CA PHE A 295 -14.18 0.53 -27.37
C PHE A 295 -14.25 -0.76 -28.18
N PHE A 296 -14.71 -1.89 -27.62
CA PHE A 296 -14.78 -3.17 -28.34
C PHE A 296 -16.13 -3.44 -29.05
N LYS A 297 -17.04 -2.45 -29.08
CA LYS A 297 -18.23 -2.42 -29.94
C LYS A 297 -18.06 -1.44 -31.13
N LYS A 298 -16.89 -1.45 -31.77
CA LYS A 298 -16.74 -0.93 -33.15
C LYS A 298 -15.90 -1.86 -34.00
#